data_AF-J7LAG0-F1
#
_entry.id   AF-J7LAG0-F1
#
_cell.length_a   1.000
_cell.length_b   1.000
_cell.length_c   1.000
_cell.angle_alpha   90.00
_cell.angle_beta   90.00
_cell.angle_gamma   90.00
#
_symmetry.space_group_name_H-M   'P 1'
#
loop_
_entity.id
_entity.type
_entity.pdbx_description
1 polymer ?
#
loop_
_entity_poly.entity_id
_entity_poly.type
_entity_poly.pdbx_seq_one_letter_code
_entity_poly.pdbx_strand_id
1 'polypeptide(L)' 'MDLLTPQEVAQAFRVDPKTVRLWAQEGRLRWVRTLGGHRRYFKADVQRLLTEPGR' A
#
# COMPACT_ATOMS: atom_id res chain seq x y z
N MET A 1 -2.55 13.64 -7.06
CA MET A 1 -2.82 12.19 -6.84
C MET A 1 -1.58 11.63 -6.17
N ASP A 2 -1.62 11.48 -4.85
CA ASP A 2 -0.42 11.22 -4.04
C ASP A 2 -0.19 9.71 -3.89
N LEU A 3 1.00 9.24 -4.26
CA LEU A 3 1.31 7.81 -4.40
C LEU A 3 2.54 7.41 -3.59
N LEU A 4 2.42 6.32 -2.83
CA LEU A 4 3.48 5.77 -1.99
C LEU A 4 4.15 4.57 -2.65
N THR A 5 5.45 4.42 -2.42
CA THR A 5 6.23 3.22 -2.71
C THR A 5 5.83 2.06 -1.78
N PRO A 6 6.14 0.81 -2.13
CA PRO A 6 5.94 -0.32 -1.23
C PRO A 6 6.65 -0.15 0.11
N GLN A 7 7.82 0.50 0.12
CA GLN A 7 8.63 0.67 1.32
C GLN A 7 8.04 1.73 2.27
N GLU A 8 7.53 2.85 1.74
CA GLU A 8 6.85 3.87 2.55
C GLU A 8 5.58 3.30 3.21
N VAL A 9 4.79 2.50 2.48
CA VAL A 9 3.62 1.83 3.06
C VAL A 9 4.04 0.81 4.12
N ALA A 10 5.06 0.01 3.84
CA ALA A 10 5.58 -0.97 4.78
C ALA A 10 6.04 -0.33 6.10
N GLN A 11 6.75 0.80 6.02
CA GLN A 11 7.16 1.57 7.19
C GLN A 11 5.97 2.10 7.99
N ALA A 12 4.95 2.63 7.31
CA ALA A 12 3.75 3.16 7.96
C ALA A 12 3.00 2.08 8.79
N PHE A 13 2.90 0.86 8.25
CA PHE A 13 2.25 -0.27 8.93
C PHE A 13 3.21 -1.10 9.80
N ARG A 14 4.51 -0.80 9.80
CA ARG A 14 5.57 -1.59 10.47
C ARG A 14 5.56 -3.07 10.05
N VAL A 15 5.40 -3.32 8.76
CA VAL A 15 5.42 -4.66 8.15
C VAL A 15 6.49 -4.75 7.07
N ASP A 16 6.71 -5.95 6.53
CA ASP A 16 7.59 -6.13 5.37
C ASP A 16 6.92 -5.65 4.06
N PRO A 17 7.66 -5.06 3.09
CA PRO A 17 7.11 -4.69 1.78
C PRO A 17 6.46 -5.85 1.01
N LYS A 18 6.86 -7.11 1.23
CA LYS A 18 6.19 -8.30 0.69
C LYS A 18 4.77 -8.41 1.19
N THR A 19 4.52 -8.11 2.47
CA THR A 19 3.17 -8.09 3.05
C THR A 19 2.28 -7.07 2.35
N VAL A 20 2.81 -5.88 2.05
CA VAL A 20 2.08 -4.85 1.28
C VAL A 20 1.74 -5.35 -0.15
N ARG A 21 2.67 -6.08 -0.78
CA ARG A 21 2.42 -6.69 -2.10
C ARG A 21 1.33 -7.76 -2.04
N LEU A 22 1.26 -8.55 -0.96
CA LEU A 22 0.20 -9.52 -0.72
C LEU A 22 -1.15 -8.83 -0.56
N TRP A 23 -1.26 -7.77 0.25
CA TRP A 23 -2.51 -7.01 0.39
C TRP A 23 -3.02 -6.46 -0.94
N ALA A 24 -2.11 -6.00 -1.81
CA ALA A 24 -2.48 -5.58 -3.16
C ALA A 24 -2.92 -6.72 -4.09
N GLN A 25 -2.39 -7.94 -3.89
CA GLN A 25 -2.85 -9.14 -4.62
C GLN A 25 -4.22 -9.61 -4.11
N GLU A 26 -4.46 -9.51 -2.81
CA GLU A 26 -5.72 -9.82 -2.14
C GLU A 26 -6.80 -8.75 -2.37
N GLY A 27 -6.48 -7.64 -3.06
CA GLY A 27 -7.41 -6.54 -3.33
C GLY A 27 -7.70 -5.64 -2.11
N ARG A 28 -6.95 -5.78 -1.01
CA ARG A 28 -7.12 -5.03 0.24
C ARG A 28 -6.58 -3.61 0.18
N LEU A 29 -5.65 -3.34 -0.73
CA LEU A 29 -5.05 -2.02 -0.92
C LEU A 29 -4.97 -1.69 -2.42
N ARG A 30 -5.57 -0.56 -2.83
CA ARG A 30 -5.53 -0.13 -4.23
C ARG A 30 -4.12 0.29 -4.63
N TRP A 31 -3.75 -0.04 -5.86
CA TRP A 31 -2.43 0.23 -6.41
C TRP A 31 -2.50 0.52 -7.91
N VAL A 32 -1.44 1.14 -8.41
CA VAL A 32 -1.16 1.33 -9.85
C VAL A 32 0.25 0.85 -10.16
N ARG A 33 0.50 0.46 -11.41
CA ARG A 33 1.84 0.13 -11.91
C ARG A 33 2.45 1.36 -12.58
N THR A 34 3.73 1.58 -12.32
CA THR A 34 4.53 2.49 -13.16
C THR A 34 4.85 1.84 -14.50
N LEU A 35 5.35 2.63 -15.46
CA LEU A 35 5.83 2.11 -16.75
C LEU A 35 6.94 1.05 -16.58
N GLY A 36 7.75 1.15 -15.52
CA GLY A 36 8.78 0.15 -15.16
C GLY A 36 8.26 -1.06 -14.36
N GLY A 37 6.94 -1.19 -14.17
CA GLY A 37 6.33 -2.34 -13.50
C GLY A 37 6.32 -2.29 -11.96
N HIS A 38 6.85 -1.24 -11.35
CA HIS A 38 6.81 -1.07 -9.90
C HIS A 38 5.41 -0.68 -9.43
N ARG A 39 4.98 -1.23 -8.29
CA ARG A 39 3.70 -0.85 -7.68
C ARG A 39 3.81 0.47 -6.93
N ARG A 40 2.75 1.26 -7.01
CA ARG A 40 2.52 2.48 -6.24
C ARG A 40 1.14 2.40 -5.60
N TYR A 41 1.01 2.90 -4.38
CA TYR A 41 -0.20 2.77 -3.57
C TYR A 41 -0.81 4.14 -3.30
N PHE A 42 -2.13 4.21 -3.26
CA PHE A 42 -2.83 5.46 -3.00
C PHE A 42 -2.67 5.87 -1.54
N LYS A 43 -2.08 7.04 -1.30
CA LYS A 43 -1.87 7.56 0.07
C LYS A 43 -3.17 7.65 0.86
N ALA A 44 -4.27 8.05 0.20
CA ALA A 44 -5.59 8.13 0.82
C ALA A 44 -6.09 6.78 1.34
N ASP A 45 -5.87 5.69 0.61
CA ASP A 45 -6.27 4.34 1.07
C ASP A 45 -5.38 3.84 2.20
N VAL A 46 -4.08 4.12 2.12
CA VAL A 46 -3.12 3.80 3.18
C VAL A 46 -3.51 4.51 4.47
N GLN A 47 -3.82 5.80 4.40
CA GLN A 47 -4.28 6.58 5.55
C GLN A 47 -5.59 6.05 6.11
N ARG A 48 -6.56 5.70 5.26
CA ARG A 48 -7.83 5.09 5.68
C ARG A 48 -7.62 3.77 6.44
N LEU A 49 -6.75 2.90 5.92
CA LEU A 49 -6.45 1.62 6.59
C LEU A 49 -5.67 1.78 7.90
N LEU A 50 -4.93 2.89 8.10
CA LEU A 50 -4.27 3.19 9.37
C LEU A 50 -5.25 3.70 10.44
N THR A 51 -6.35 4.33 10.02
CA THR A 51 -7.38 4.88 10.92
C THR A 51 -8.54 3.94 11.16
N GLU A 52 -8.67 2.86 10.39
CA GLU A 52 -9.62 1.77 10.62
C GLU A 52 -9.03 0.77 11.64
N PRO A 53 -9.44 0.78 12.93
CA PRO A 53 -9.01 -0.26 13.87
C PRO A 53 -9.48 -1.62 13.35
N GLY A 54 -8.56 -2.58 13.35
CA GLY A 54 -8.71 -3.89 12.72
C GLY A 54 -10.07 -4.55 13.00
N ARG A 55 -10.82 -4.75 11.93
CA ARG A 55 -11.95 -5.68 11.89
C ARG A 55 -11.45 -7.13 11.87
#